data_AF-A0AAV2NN07-F1
#
_entry.id   AF-A0AAV2NN07-F1
#
_cell.length_a   1.000
_cell.length_b   1.000
_cell.length_c   1.000
_cell.angle_alpha   90.00
_cell.angle_beta   90.00
_cell.angle_gamma   90.00
#
_symmetry.space_group_name_H-M   'P 1'
#
loop_
_entity.id
_entity.type
_entity.pdbx_description
1 polymer ?
#
loop_
_entity_poly.entity_id
_entity_poly.type
_entity_poly.pdbx_seq_one_letter_code
_entity_poly.pdbx_strand_id
1 'polypeptide(L)'
;MDRLEGASLENIVKYVLRHTRLTDARARYLVVEILKAGIALGRIKRTSHSTYVLASSKTTIAPRITEPEFRDNSSCSSLSE
;
A
#
# COMPACT_ATOMS: atom_id res chain seq x y z
N MET A 1 -0.48 16.59 12.66
CA MET A 1 -0.27 16.26 11.23
C MET A 1 0.97 15.41 11.15
N ASP A 2 0.85 14.12 10.80
CA ASP A 2 2.01 13.25 10.58
C ASP A 2 2.88 13.85 9.47
N ARG A 3 4.00 14.44 9.85
CA ARG A 3 5.07 14.79 8.91
C ARG A 3 5.71 13.49 8.46
N LEU A 4 5.09 12.80 7.51
CA LEU A 4 5.73 11.74 6.75
C LEU A 4 6.86 12.39 5.94
N GLU A 5 8.05 12.41 6.54
CA GLU A 5 9.28 12.89 5.91
C GLU A 5 9.66 11.92 4.78
N GLY A 6 9.13 12.18 3.59
CA GLY A 6 9.45 11.40 2.40
C GLY A 6 10.92 11.48 2.02
N ALA A 7 11.39 10.55 1.19
CA ALA A 7 12.77 10.54 0.73
C ALA A 7 12.96 11.49 -0.47
N SER A 8 14.02 12.29 -0.48
CA SER A 8 14.42 13.06 -1.67
C SER A 8 14.99 12.14 -2.76
N LEU A 9 14.98 12.59 -4.01
CA LEU A 9 15.61 11.86 -5.12
C LEU A 9 17.08 11.54 -4.82
N GLU A 10 17.81 12.51 -4.27
CA GLU A 10 19.23 12.35 -3.91
C GLU A 10 19.44 11.26 -2.86
N ASN A 11 18.59 11.21 -1.84
CA ASN A 11 18.68 10.19 -0.80
C ASN A 11 18.39 8.80 -1.37
N ILE A 12 17.41 8.69 -2.26
CA ILE A 12 17.09 7.43 -2.94
C ILE A 12 18.25 6.99 -3.84
N VAL A 13 18.83 7.89 -4.65
CA VAL A 13 19.98 7.58 -5.51
C VAL A 13 21.20 7.17 -4.67
N LYS A 14 21.51 7.90 -3.60
CA LYS A 14 22.59 7.54 -2.66
C LYS A 14 22.35 6.17 -2.02
N TYR A 15 21.10 5.81 -1.72
CA TYR A 15 20.77 4.47 -1.24
C TYR A 15 21.03 3.41 -2.31
N VAL A 16 20.56 3.62 -3.54
CA VAL A 16 20.77 2.67 -4.65
C VAL A 16 22.26 2.46 -4.95
N LEU A 17 23.06 3.52 -5.00
CA LEU A 17 24.50 3.43 -5.24
C LEU A 17 25.25 2.68 -4.13
N ARG A 18 24.78 2.75 -2.88
CA ARG A 18 25.37 1.98 -1.77
C ARG A 18 25.15 0.47 -1.89
N HIS A 19 24.13 0.03 -2.63
CA HIS A 19 23.71 -1.37 -2.70
C HIS A 19 23.85 -1.96 -4.10
N THR A 20 24.38 -1.21 -5.07
CA THR A 20 24.52 -1.64 -6.47
C THR A 20 25.85 -1.16 -7.05
N ARG A 21 26.28 -1.75 -8.15
CA ARG A 21 27.51 -1.34 -8.87
C ARG A 21 27.21 -0.40 -10.05
N LEU A 22 26.17 0.41 -9.93
CA LEU A 22 25.76 1.35 -10.98
C LEU A 22 26.58 2.63 -10.94
N THR A 23 26.71 3.31 -12.08
CA THR A 23 27.18 4.69 -12.12
C THR A 23 26.10 5.65 -11.61
N ASP A 24 26.47 6.83 -11.12
CA ASP A 24 25.50 7.84 -10.64
C ASP A 24 24.44 8.17 -11.70
N ALA A 25 24.90 8.43 -12.94
CA ALA A 25 24.00 8.74 -14.06
C ALA A 25 23.01 7.61 -14.33
N ARG A 26 23.47 6.35 -14.31
CA ARG A 26 22.59 5.19 -14.56
C ARG A 26 21.62 4.96 -13.40
N ALA A 27 22.09 5.06 -12.16
CA ALA A 27 21.24 4.94 -10.98
C ALA A 27 20.15 6.03 -10.96
N ARG A 28 20.53 7.28 -11.22
CA ARG A 28 19.60 8.40 -11.29
C ARG A 28 18.55 8.22 -12.38
N TYR A 29 18.97 7.81 -13.58
CA TYR A 29 18.05 7.52 -14.68
C TYR A 29 17.02 6.45 -14.28
N LEU A 30 17.49 5.31 -13.76
CA LEU A 30 16.61 4.20 -13.39
C LEU A 30 15.67 4.57 -12.24
N VAL A 31 16.17 5.27 -11.22
CA VAL A 31 15.35 5.74 -10.10
C VAL A 31 14.23 6.65 -10.61
N VAL A 32 14.52 7.60 -11.50
CA VAL A 32 13.49 8.49 -12.07
C VAL A 32 12.42 7.70 -12.83
N GLU A 33 12.81 6.73 -13.66
CA GLU A 33 11.85 5.90 -14.41
C GLU A 33 10.98 5.04 -13.48
N ILE A 34 11.58 4.46 -12.44
CA ILE A 34 10.84 3.68 -11.43
C ILE A 34 9.89 4.58 -10.63
N LEU A 35 10.29 5.80 -10.26
CA LEU A 35 9.43 6.74 -9.55
C LEU A 35 8.24 7.16 -10.42
N LYS A 36 8.45 7.46 -11.71
CA LYS A 36 7.37 7.75 -12.66
C LYS A 36 6.39 6.59 -12.76
N ALA A 37 6.89 5.37 -12.95
CA ALA A 37 6.06 4.17 -13.02
C ALA A 37 5.28 3.95 -11.71
N GLY A 38 5.94 4.08 -10.56
CA GLY A 38 5.31 3.95 -9.25
C GLY A 38 4.22 4.99 -8.99
N ILE A 39 4.41 6.23 -9.47
CA ILE A 39 3.38 7.28 -9.42
C ILE A 39 2.20 6.93 -10.33
N ALA A 40 2.46 6.51 -11.57
CA ALA A 40 1.41 6.11 -12.52
C ALA A 40 0.57 4.93 -11.99
N LEU A 41 1.21 4.01 -11.26
CA LEU A 41 0.54 2.87 -10.61
C LEU A 41 -0.12 3.22 -9.27
N GLY A 42 -0.05 4.47 -8.81
CA GLY A 42 -0.58 4.90 -7.51
C GLY A 42 0.13 4.28 -6.29
N ARG A 43 1.31 3.68 -6.48
CA ARG A 43 2.12 3.05 -5.41
C ARG A 43 3.05 4.03 -4.72
N ILE A 44 3.39 5.13 -5.39
CA ILE A 44 4.27 6.19 -4.90
C ILE A 44 3.53 7.51 -5.03
N LYS A 45 3.66 8.37 -4.03
CA LYS A 45 3.16 9.74 -4.05
C LYS A 45 4.34 10.70 -3.97
N ARG A 46 4.37 11.69 -4.87
CA ARG A 46 5.26 12.85 -4.75
C ARG A 46 4.63 13.88 -3.82
N THR A 47 5.38 14.37 -2.85
CA THR A 47 4.94 15.39 -1.89
C THR A 47 5.15 16.81 -2.44
N SER A 48 4.56 17.82 -1.80
CA SER A 48 4.80 19.24 -2.09
C SER A 48 6.26 19.67 -1.89
N HIS A 49 7.03 18.93 -1.08
CA HIS A 49 8.44 19.19 -0.81
C HIS A 49 9.38 18.46 -1.78
N SER A 50 8.88 17.98 -2.92
CA SER A 50 9.64 17.18 -3.90
C SER A 50 10.28 15.92 -3.32
N THR A 51 9.71 15.37 -2.25
CA THR A 51 10.07 14.06 -1.72
C THR A 51 9.06 12.99 -2.17
N TYR A 52 9.43 11.73 -2.01
CA TYR A 52 8.64 10.58 -2.42
C TYR A 52 8.28 9.75 -1.20
N VAL A 53 7.01 9.35 -1.12
CA VAL A 53 6.50 8.44 -0.09
C VAL A 53 5.79 7.27 -0.76
N LEU A 54 5.81 6.11 -0.10
CA LEU A 54 4.95 5.00 -0.50
C LEU A 54 3.50 5.38 -0.24
N ALA A 55 2.63 5.10 -1.20
CA ALA A 55 1.20 5.21 -0.97
C ALA A 55 0.80 4.14 0.06
N SER A 56 0.03 4.54 1.08
CA SER A 56 -0.52 3.58 2.03
C SER A 56 -1.45 2.63 1.28
N SER A 57 -1.04 1.38 1.12
CA SER A 57 -1.95 0.31 0.73
C SER A 57 -2.84 0.03 1.94
N LYS A 58 -3.91 0.80 2.10
CA LYS A 58 -5.05 0.30 2.87
C LYS A 58 -5.57 -0.91 2.11
N THR A 59 -5.07 -2.09 2.42
CA THR A 59 -5.78 -3.34 2.20
C THR A 59 -7.02 -3.24 3.08
N THR A 60 -8.09 -2.67 2.52
CA THR A 60 -9.43 -2.72 3.12
C THR A 60 -9.97 -4.13 2.96
N ILE A 61 -9.32 -5.10 3.60
CA ILE A 61 -9.87 -6.44 3.79
C ILE A 61 -10.00 -6.59 5.30
N ALA A 62 -11.04 -5.97 5.85
CA ALA A 62 -11.65 -6.47 7.07
C ALA A 62 -12.80 -7.35 6.61
N PRO A 63 -12.64 -8.68 6.45
CA PRO A 63 -13.81 -9.52 6.50
C PRO A 63 -14.26 -9.46 7.95
N ARG A 64 -15.36 -8.75 8.23
CA ARG A 64 -16.09 -9.01 9.47
C ARG A 64 -16.52 -10.46 9.37
N ILE A 65 -15.83 -11.34 10.10
CA ILE A 65 -16.32 -12.67 10.38
C ILE A 65 -17.57 -12.43 11.25
N THR A 66 -18.73 -12.37 10.59
CA THR A 66 -20.01 -12.37 11.29
C THR A 66 -20.32 -13.82 11.62
N GLU A 67 -20.63 -14.08 12.89
CA GLU A 67 -21.05 -15.38 13.36
C GLU A 67 -22.33 -15.81 12.63
N PRO A 68 -22.46 -17.06 12.16
CA PRO A 68 -23.65 -17.51 11.45
C PRO A 68 -24.88 -17.44 12.35
N GLU A 69 -25.92 -16.71 11.92
CA GLU A 69 -27.23 -16.78 12.55
C GLU A 69 -27.91 -18.09 12.17
N PHE A 70 -27.99 -19.01 13.13
CA PHE A 70 -28.84 -20.19 13.02
C PHE A 70 -30.26 -19.81 13.43
N ARG A 71 -31.19 -19.82 12.47
CA ARG A 71 -32.62 -19.62 12.75
C ARG A 71 -33.25 -20.96 13.13
N ASP A 72 -33.50 -21.15 14.42
CA ASP A 72 -34.25 -22.27 14.96
C ASP A 72 -35.75 -22.07 14.70
N ASN A 73 -36.18 -22.39 13.48
CA ASN A 73 -37.58 -22.40 13.09
C ASN A 73 -38.09 -23.84 12.99
N SER A 74 -38.30 -24.49 14.13
CA SER A 74 -39.02 -25.76 14.21
C SER A 74 -39.98 -25.74 15.40
N SER A 75 -41.08 -25.00 15.26
CA SER A 75 -42.25 -25.21 16.12
C SER A 75 -43.01 -26.43 15.60
N CYS A 76 -42.75 -27.58 16.22
CA CYS A 76 -43.52 -28.80 15.97
C CYS A 76 -44.84 -28.70 16.75
N SER A 77 -45.89 -28.24 16.08
CA SER A 77 -47.26 -28.35 16.60
C SER A 77 -47.72 -29.79 16.42
N SER A 78 -47.54 -30.62 17.43
CA SER A 78 -48.23 -31.91 17.51
C SER A 78 -49.72 -31.64 17.78
N LEU A 79 -50.56 -31.79 16.75
CA LEU A 79 -52.01 -31.95 16.95
C LEU A 79 -52.26 -33.29 17.66
N SER A 80 -52.99 -33.22 18.77
CA SER A 80 -53.55 -34.37 19.46
C SER A 80 -54.87 -34.79 18.79
N GLU A 81 -55.00 -36.04 18.37
CA GLU A 81 -56.25 -36.82 18.32
C GLU A 81 -55.95 -38.29 18.63
#